data_AF-A0A496S621-F1
#
_entry.id   AF-A0A496S621-F1
#
_cell.length_a   1.000
_cell.length_b   1.000
_cell.length_c   1.000
_cell.angle_alpha   90.00
_cell.angle_beta   90.00
_cell.angle_gamma   90.00
#
_symmetry.space_group_name_H-M   'P 1'
#
loop_
_entity.id
_entity.type
_entity.pdbx_description
1 polymer ?
#
loop_
_entity_poly.entity_id
_entity_poly.type
_entity_poly.pdbx_seq_one_letter_code
_entity_poly.pdbx_strand_id
1 'polypeptide(L)'
;MFVADFHIHSKYSRATSKNMNIPNLIEWARYKGIHLLGTGDFTHHLWLQEIKQSLEYLPEKGLFFSEGIYFILSGEVSNIFSERGKVYRVHNLIMAPSLEVVQQINKMLSYYGNLASDGRPVLGMSCKNLAEELFKISPDIMLIPAHIWTPWFSVFGSNSGFNSLEEAFGKYTERITALETGLSCYDEETEVLTEEGWKRISEVKLSDKICTLNFKTEEIEYQKTQGIYVYDYRGKMYRLRTKRVDLLVTPNHKLLYRPADFRNRKPFRLKKAEFLFNKSKIFKKDGKWIGKEEKYFILPAVKIRHGSRFYSGYRRKKEKKIPLKDWLKFFGFWLAEGWVTQDNKRGDYAVCLANNNQGLLEEMKRLLKGFGYRVYHRKNVIRVRDYQLFYYLKQFGKCSDKFIPKEIKSLSKEYLEILLRYYLKGDGHIYGRTQKGLSATTSSIHLRDDLQEIALKIGISAYYKMHSKKDSPFRCPGTGKIYNQREDAWVVYFIRQNNHTIMPSTIKKFNYTESWVDY
;
A
#
# COMPACT_ATOMS: atom_id res chain seq x y z
N MET A 1 -24.55 17.26 13.72
CA MET A 1 -24.24 16.15 12.78
C MET A 1 -25.12 14.99 13.16
N PHE A 2 -25.96 14.50 12.24
CA PHE A 2 -26.80 13.33 12.45
C PHE A 2 -26.09 12.11 11.84
N VAL A 3 -25.90 11.05 12.61
CA VAL A 3 -25.13 9.87 12.20
C VAL A 3 -26.06 8.66 12.15
N ALA A 4 -26.04 7.95 11.02
CA ALA A 4 -26.86 6.75 10.82
C ALA A 4 -26.01 5.57 10.37
N ASP A 5 -26.39 4.37 10.81
CA ASP A 5 -25.82 3.09 10.37
C ASP A 5 -26.96 2.15 9.97
N PHE A 6 -27.18 1.98 8.66
CA PHE A 6 -28.35 1.30 8.10
C PHE A 6 -28.14 -0.20 7.88
N HIS A 7 -26.88 -0.65 7.81
CA HIS A 7 -26.54 -2.02 7.46
C HIS A 7 -25.88 -2.74 8.64
N ILE A 8 -26.73 -3.34 9.47
CA ILE A 8 -26.32 -4.21 10.57
C ILE A 8 -27.01 -5.58 10.45
N HIS A 9 -26.57 -6.52 11.27
CA HIS A 9 -27.20 -7.83 11.39
C HIS A 9 -27.55 -8.14 12.84
N SER A 10 -28.61 -8.92 13.01
CA SER A 10 -29.05 -9.50 14.28
C SER A 10 -28.18 -10.68 14.71
N LYS A 11 -28.45 -11.20 15.91
CA LYS A 11 -27.89 -12.47 16.42
C LYS A 11 -28.29 -13.72 15.63
N TYR A 12 -29.22 -13.62 14.67
CA TYR A 12 -29.70 -14.74 13.85
C TYR A 12 -29.01 -14.85 12.49
N SER A 13 -28.20 -13.85 12.12
CA SER A 13 -27.31 -13.95 10.95
C SER A 13 -26.07 -14.79 11.23
N ARG A 14 -25.55 -15.47 10.21
CA ARG A 14 -24.27 -16.18 10.34
C ARG A 14 -23.13 -15.23 10.71
N ALA A 15 -22.23 -15.73 11.55
CA ALA A 15 -21.01 -15.04 11.98
C ALA A 15 -21.24 -13.71 12.74
N THR A 16 -22.41 -13.52 13.35
CA THR A 16 -22.68 -12.40 14.26
C THR A 16 -22.58 -12.83 15.72
N SER A 17 -22.41 -11.85 16.62
CA SER A 17 -22.35 -12.10 18.06
C SER A 17 -23.73 -12.47 18.59
N LYS A 18 -23.79 -13.40 19.55
CA LYS A 18 -25.03 -13.71 20.30
C LYS A 18 -25.57 -12.51 21.07
N ASN A 19 -24.72 -11.51 21.34
CA ASN A 19 -25.09 -10.27 22.02
C ASN A 19 -25.62 -9.19 21.05
N MET A 20 -25.84 -9.50 19.77
CA MET A 20 -26.53 -8.59 18.84
C MET A 20 -28.04 -8.57 19.13
N ASN A 21 -28.41 -7.95 20.25
CA ASN A 21 -29.79 -7.72 20.70
C ASN A 21 -30.04 -6.21 20.85
N ILE A 22 -31.31 -5.79 20.89
CA ILE A 22 -31.69 -4.36 20.89
C ILE A 22 -31.00 -3.56 22.02
N PRO A 23 -30.97 -4.01 23.29
CA PRO A 23 -30.29 -3.28 24.36
C PRO A 23 -28.79 -3.04 24.09
N ASN A 24 -28.07 -4.06 23.62
CA ASN A 24 -26.65 -3.91 23.28
C ASN A 24 -26.45 -3.00 22.07
N LEU A 25 -27.34 -3.06 21.07
CA LEU A 25 -27.28 -2.17 19.91
C LEU A 25 -27.42 -0.71 20.32
N ILE A 26 -28.35 -0.40 21.22
CA ILE A 26 -28.55 0.93 21.79
C ILE A 26 -27.29 1.38 22.54
N GLU A 27 -26.74 0.53 23.42
CA GLU A 27 -25.52 0.83 24.17
C GLU A 27 -24.36 1.18 23.22
N TRP A 28 -24.11 0.34 22.21
CA TRP A 28 -23.04 0.58 21.24
C TRP A 28 -23.31 1.77 20.32
N ALA A 29 -24.57 2.06 19.98
CA ALA A 29 -24.93 3.27 19.24
C ALA A 29 -24.53 4.53 20.02
N ARG A 30 -24.85 4.57 21.32
CA ARG A 30 -24.46 5.68 22.22
C ARG A 30 -22.94 5.82 22.30
N TYR A 31 -22.22 4.71 22.52
CA TYR A 31 -20.75 4.74 22.54
C TYR A 31 -20.14 5.26 21.24
N LYS A 32 -20.78 4.99 20.10
CA LYS A 32 -20.32 5.41 18.77
C LYS A 32 -20.87 6.78 18.32
N GLY A 33 -21.79 7.38 19.07
CA GLY A 33 -22.49 8.61 18.66
C GLY A 33 -23.42 8.42 17.45
N ILE A 34 -23.97 7.22 17.27
CA ILE A 34 -24.96 6.91 16.22
C ILE A 34 -26.34 7.33 16.74
N HIS A 35 -27.09 8.06 15.91
CA HIS A 35 -28.41 8.61 16.25
C HIS A 35 -29.54 7.77 15.66
N LEU A 36 -29.30 7.09 14.52
CA LEU A 36 -30.25 6.23 13.82
C LEU A 36 -29.60 4.91 13.42
N LEU A 37 -30.21 3.78 13.81
CA LEU A 37 -29.78 2.44 13.44
C LEU A 37 -30.79 1.76 12.50
N GLY A 38 -30.29 1.03 11.52
CA GLY A 38 -31.07 -0.04 10.91
C GLY A 38 -31.36 -1.12 11.96
N THR A 39 -32.52 -1.77 11.91
CA THR A 39 -32.80 -2.91 12.81
C THR A 39 -31.97 -4.14 12.45
N GLY A 40 -31.59 -4.28 11.18
CA GLY A 40 -31.06 -5.52 10.60
C GLY A 40 -32.12 -6.63 10.56
N ASP A 41 -31.94 -7.56 9.64
CA ASP A 41 -32.59 -8.89 9.57
C ASP A 41 -34.10 -8.96 9.90
N PHE A 42 -34.93 -7.95 9.55
CA PHE A 42 -36.37 -7.99 9.87
C PHE A 42 -37.12 -9.19 9.25
N THR A 43 -36.47 -9.90 8.31
CA THR A 43 -36.98 -11.10 7.66
C THR A 43 -37.04 -12.30 8.60
N HIS A 44 -36.19 -12.35 9.63
CA HIS A 44 -36.15 -13.46 10.56
C HIS A 44 -37.23 -13.35 11.63
N HIS A 45 -38.11 -14.35 11.73
CA HIS A 45 -39.32 -14.26 12.56
C HIS A 45 -39.05 -14.01 14.06
N LEU A 46 -38.04 -14.64 14.65
CA LEU A 46 -37.67 -14.40 16.06
C LEU A 46 -37.10 -13.00 16.28
N TRP A 47 -36.39 -12.46 15.29
CA TRP A 47 -35.86 -11.10 15.38
C TRP A 47 -36.95 -10.06 15.24
N LEU A 48 -37.89 -10.29 14.31
CA LEU A 48 -39.05 -9.42 14.13
C LEU A 48 -39.92 -9.36 15.40
N GLN A 49 -40.04 -10.45 16.15
CA GLN A 49 -40.71 -10.44 17.46
C GLN A 49 -39.96 -9.56 18.46
N GLU A 50 -38.64 -9.64 18.53
CA GLU A 50 -37.82 -8.80 19.42
C GLU A 50 -37.94 -7.31 19.06
N ILE A 51 -37.90 -6.97 17.77
CA ILE A 51 -38.12 -5.61 17.26
C ILE A 51 -39.47 -5.08 17.75
N LYS A 52 -40.56 -5.85 17.55
CA LYS A 52 -41.92 -5.46 17.93
C LYS A 52 -42.08 -5.25 19.44
N GLN A 53 -41.34 -5.99 20.25
CA GLN A 53 -41.40 -5.89 21.72
C GLN A 53 -40.53 -4.76 22.28
N SER A 54 -39.44 -4.41 21.59
CA SER A 54 -38.39 -3.56 22.14
C SER A 54 -38.40 -2.13 21.62
N LEU A 55 -39.11 -1.88 20.51
CA LEU A 55 -39.10 -0.59 19.82
C LEU A 55 -40.50 0.01 19.73
N GLU A 56 -40.60 1.30 20.07
CA GLU A 56 -41.81 2.10 19.91
C GLU A 56 -41.87 2.69 18.50
N TYR A 57 -43.01 2.58 17.82
CA TYR A 57 -43.20 3.16 16.49
C TYR A 57 -43.61 4.64 16.59
N LEU A 58 -43.00 5.50 15.78
CA LEU A 58 -43.28 6.93 15.67
C LEU A 58 -43.84 7.22 14.26
N PRO A 59 -45.18 7.18 14.08
CA PRO A 59 -45.82 7.29 12.77
C PRO A 59 -45.46 8.57 12.01
N GLU A 60 -45.42 9.72 12.70
CA GLU A 60 -45.07 11.01 12.08
C GLU A 60 -43.65 11.07 11.49
N LYS A 61 -42.76 10.16 11.89
CA LYS A 61 -41.38 10.08 11.36
C LYS A 61 -41.13 8.87 10.47
N GLY A 62 -42.02 7.88 10.45
CA GLY A 62 -41.75 6.58 9.83
C GLY A 62 -40.56 5.85 10.46
N LEU A 63 -40.28 6.14 11.74
CA LEU A 63 -39.14 5.60 12.48
C LEU A 63 -39.61 4.89 13.74
N PHE A 64 -38.69 4.15 14.32
CA PHE A 64 -38.85 3.49 15.60
C PHE A 64 -37.93 4.16 16.61
N PHE A 65 -38.22 4.00 17.89
CA PHE A 65 -37.45 4.63 18.96
C PHE A 65 -37.32 3.71 20.16
N SER A 66 -36.14 3.73 20.75
CA SER A 66 -35.91 3.12 22.05
C SER A 66 -34.72 3.79 22.73
N GLU A 67 -34.94 4.20 23.97
CA GLU A 67 -33.93 4.79 24.85
C GLU A 67 -32.99 5.83 24.21
N GLY A 68 -33.52 6.80 23.45
CA GLY A 68 -32.72 7.88 22.87
C GLY A 68 -32.05 7.56 21.53
N ILE A 69 -32.29 6.36 20.98
CA ILE A 69 -31.80 5.95 19.66
C ILE A 69 -32.98 5.74 18.72
N TYR A 70 -32.92 6.33 17.52
CA TYR A 70 -33.89 6.05 16.48
C TYR A 70 -33.53 4.76 15.73
N PHE A 71 -34.54 4.09 15.20
CA PHE A 71 -34.41 2.88 14.41
C PHE A 71 -35.20 2.99 13.11
N ILE A 72 -34.70 2.38 12.04
CA ILE A 72 -35.42 2.16 10.78
C ILE A 72 -35.41 0.66 10.47
N LEU A 73 -36.54 0.12 9.99
CA LEU A 73 -36.63 -1.29 9.67
C LEU A 73 -35.72 -1.58 8.48
N SER A 74 -34.68 -2.38 8.69
CA SER A 74 -33.76 -2.81 7.63
C SER A 74 -33.48 -4.31 7.67
N GLY A 75 -33.15 -4.88 6.51
CA GLY A 75 -32.79 -6.29 6.38
C GLY A 75 -32.02 -6.56 5.10
N GLU A 76 -30.92 -7.30 5.19
CA GLU A 76 -30.16 -7.74 4.02
C GLU A 76 -30.72 -9.07 3.52
N VAL A 77 -30.85 -9.22 2.20
CA VAL A 77 -31.19 -10.48 1.53
C VAL A 77 -30.10 -10.87 0.54
N SER A 78 -29.93 -12.17 0.29
CA SER A 78 -28.95 -12.71 -0.65
C SER A 78 -29.65 -13.28 -1.88
N ASN A 79 -29.58 -12.60 -3.02
CA ASN A 79 -30.14 -13.05 -4.28
C ASN A 79 -29.11 -13.95 -4.99
N ILE A 80 -29.46 -15.22 -5.19
CA ILE A 80 -28.63 -16.17 -5.95
C ILE A 80 -29.50 -16.77 -7.07
N PHE A 81 -29.15 -16.46 -8.31
CA PHE A 81 -29.96 -16.83 -9.48
C PHE A 81 -29.09 -17.02 -10.71
N SER A 82 -29.61 -17.71 -11.72
CA SER A 82 -28.95 -17.88 -13.02
C SER A 82 -29.67 -17.08 -14.08
N GLU A 83 -28.92 -16.30 -14.87
CA GLU A 83 -29.45 -15.50 -15.96
C GLU A 83 -28.38 -15.38 -17.06
N ARG A 84 -28.77 -15.39 -18.34
CA ARG A 84 -27.83 -15.28 -19.49
C ARG A 84 -26.65 -16.27 -19.43
N GLY A 85 -26.89 -17.49 -18.93
CA GLY A 85 -25.85 -18.53 -18.79
C GLY A 85 -24.81 -18.28 -17.69
N LYS A 86 -25.01 -17.29 -16.80
CA LYS A 86 -24.14 -16.96 -15.67
C LYS A 86 -24.91 -17.03 -14.35
N VAL A 87 -24.23 -17.44 -13.29
CA VAL A 87 -24.76 -17.38 -11.92
C VAL A 87 -24.41 -16.03 -11.30
N TYR A 88 -25.43 -15.31 -10.86
CA TYR A 88 -25.30 -14.06 -10.13
C TYR A 88 -25.52 -14.28 -8.64
N ARG A 89 -24.78 -13.51 -7.85
CA ARG A 89 -24.86 -13.51 -6.39
C ARG A 89 -24.75 -12.07 -5.94
N VAL A 90 -25.83 -11.52 -5.43
CA VAL A 90 -25.92 -10.11 -5.07
C VAL A 90 -26.63 -10.01 -3.73
N HIS A 91 -26.07 -9.23 -2.81
CA HIS A 91 -26.80 -8.88 -1.61
C HIS A 91 -27.48 -7.52 -1.78
N ASN A 92 -28.67 -7.41 -1.21
CA ASN A 92 -29.47 -6.19 -1.24
C ASN A 92 -29.97 -5.89 0.17
N LEU A 93 -29.76 -4.66 0.63
CA LEU A 93 -30.37 -4.11 1.82
C LEU A 93 -31.74 -3.54 1.46
N ILE A 94 -32.76 -3.94 2.21
CA ILE A 94 -34.13 -3.46 2.09
C ILE A 94 -34.42 -2.62 3.32
N MET A 95 -34.96 -1.42 3.13
CA MET A 95 -35.53 -0.61 4.21
C MET A 95 -37.01 -0.38 3.99
N ALA A 96 -37.78 -0.49 5.06
CA ALA A 96 -39.25 -0.44 5.02
C ALA A 96 -39.80 0.63 5.99
N PRO A 97 -40.91 1.30 5.61
CA PRO A 97 -41.46 2.41 6.38
C PRO A 97 -42.31 1.98 7.60
N SER A 98 -42.80 0.72 7.62
CA SER A 98 -43.67 0.24 8.69
C SER A 98 -43.63 -1.28 8.86
N LEU A 99 -44.15 -1.76 10.00
CA LEU A 99 -44.25 -3.19 10.32
C LEU A 99 -45.25 -3.92 9.41
N GLU A 100 -46.29 -3.23 8.93
CA GLU A 100 -47.27 -3.75 7.98
C GLU A 100 -46.59 -4.04 6.64
N VAL A 101 -45.78 -3.09 6.15
CA VAL A 101 -44.98 -3.27 4.94
C VAL A 101 -43.98 -4.41 5.11
N VAL A 102 -43.28 -4.50 6.25
CA VAL A 102 -42.39 -5.63 6.55
C VAL A 102 -43.12 -6.97 6.52
N GLN A 103 -44.36 -7.05 7.01
CA GLN A 103 -45.13 -8.30 6.94
C GLN A 103 -45.47 -8.70 5.50
N GLN A 104 -45.82 -7.72 4.66
CA GLN A 104 -46.05 -7.97 3.23
C GLN A 104 -44.77 -8.40 2.51
N ILE A 105 -43.64 -7.75 2.80
CA ILE A 105 -42.31 -8.14 2.30
C ILE A 105 -42.00 -9.57 2.72
N ASN A 106 -42.09 -9.90 4.02
CA ASN A 106 -41.77 -11.24 4.52
C ASN A 106 -42.69 -12.31 3.91
N LYS A 107 -43.98 -12.02 3.73
CA LYS A 107 -44.89 -12.92 3.02
C LYS A 107 -44.44 -13.15 1.59
N MET A 108 -44.12 -12.09 0.85
CA MET A 108 -43.62 -12.19 -0.53
C MET A 108 -42.30 -12.97 -0.61
N LEU A 109 -41.31 -12.63 0.21
CA LEU A 109 -40.00 -13.30 0.19
C LEU A 109 -40.07 -14.78 0.59
N SER A 110 -41.05 -15.18 1.41
CA SER A 110 -41.24 -16.58 1.82
C SER A 110 -41.54 -17.54 0.67
N TYR A 111 -42.06 -17.03 -0.46
CA TYR A 111 -42.25 -17.82 -1.67
C TYR A 111 -40.95 -18.11 -2.43
N TYR A 112 -39.86 -17.39 -2.12
CA TYR A 112 -38.58 -17.46 -2.84
C TYR A 112 -37.42 -18.01 -2.01
N GLY A 113 -37.60 -18.24 -0.70
CA GLY A 113 -36.57 -18.77 0.18
C GLY A 113 -37.01 -18.96 1.63
N ASN A 114 -36.17 -19.64 2.42
CA ASN A 114 -36.45 -19.91 3.84
C ASN A 114 -35.95 -18.76 4.75
N LEU A 115 -36.88 -17.92 5.20
CA LEU A 115 -36.61 -16.76 6.06
C LEU A 115 -36.22 -17.10 7.50
N ALA A 116 -36.47 -18.33 7.97
CA ALA A 116 -36.15 -18.76 9.33
C ALA A 116 -34.74 -19.35 9.47
N SER A 117 -34.02 -19.56 8.37
CA SER A 117 -32.73 -20.26 8.37
C SER A 117 -31.53 -19.37 8.73
N ASP A 118 -31.60 -18.09 8.40
CA ASP A 118 -30.53 -17.11 8.56
C ASP A 118 -31.15 -15.71 8.61
N GLY A 119 -30.55 -14.79 9.37
CA GLY A 119 -30.94 -13.38 9.38
C GLY A 119 -30.83 -12.71 8.00
N ARG A 120 -29.93 -13.19 7.13
CA ARG A 120 -29.89 -12.88 5.69
C ARG A 120 -30.35 -14.08 4.86
N PRO A 121 -31.63 -14.16 4.51
CA PRO A 121 -32.15 -15.27 3.72
C PRO A 121 -31.58 -15.28 2.31
N VAL A 122 -31.38 -16.49 1.78
CA VAL A 122 -31.00 -16.71 0.38
C VAL A 122 -32.27 -16.88 -0.45
N LEU A 123 -32.38 -16.10 -1.53
CA LEU A 123 -33.56 -16.03 -2.38
C LEU A 123 -33.22 -16.42 -3.82
N GLY A 124 -34.04 -17.31 -4.38
CA GLY A 124 -33.94 -17.77 -5.76
C GLY A 124 -34.59 -16.80 -6.77
N MET A 125 -34.30 -15.50 -6.69
CA MET A 125 -34.90 -14.48 -7.57
C MET A 125 -33.89 -13.42 -8.03
N SER A 126 -34.12 -12.86 -9.22
CA SER A 126 -33.25 -11.81 -9.79
C SER A 126 -33.38 -10.48 -9.05
N CYS A 127 -32.35 -9.61 -9.19
CA CYS A 127 -32.36 -8.27 -8.60
C CYS A 127 -33.50 -7.41 -9.15
N LYS A 128 -33.75 -7.48 -10.46
CA LYS A 128 -34.90 -6.84 -11.13
C LYS A 128 -36.25 -7.30 -10.58
N ASN A 129 -36.45 -8.60 -10.39
CA ASN A 129 -37.70 -9.14 -9.86
C ASN A 129 -37.89 -8.75 -8.39
N LEU A 130 -36.81 -8.73 -7.62
CA LEU A 130 -36.86 -8.26 -6.22
C LEU A 130 -37.31 -6.80 -6.17
N ALA A 131 -36.70 -5.94 -7.00
CA ALA A 131 -37.09 -4.54 -7.10
C ALA A 131 -38.56 -4.40 -7.49
N GLU A 132 -39.01 -5.13 -8.51
CA GLU A 132 -40.41 -5.12 -8.96
C GLU A 132 -41.41 -5.45 -7.84
N GLU A 133 -41.20 -6.56 -7.14
CA GLU A 133 -42.11 -7.02 -6.10
C GLU A 133 -42.12 -6.10 -4.88
N LEU A 134 -40.95 -5.62 -4.45
CA LEU A 134 -40.86 -4.64 -3.37
C LEU A 134 -41.60 -3.35 -3.72
N PHE A 135 -41.39 -2.84 -4.93
CA PHE A 135 -42.00 -1.59 -5.37
C PHE A 135 -43.51 -1.68 -5.67
N LYS A 136 -44.06 -2.90 -5.85
CA LYS A 136 -45.51 -3.14 -5.86
C LYS A 136 -46.10 -3.06 -4.45
N ILE A 137 -45.37 -3.50 -3.43
CA ILE A 137 -45.80 -3.48 -2.03
C ILE A 137 -45.88 -2.04 -1.53
N SER A 138 -44.83 -1.25 -1.74
CA SER A 138 -44.82 0.16 -1.38
C SER A 138 -43.78 0.94 -2.21
N PRO A 139 -44.12 2.13 -2.72
CA PRO A 139 -43.15 2.98 -3.40
C PRO A 139 -42.07 3.55 -2.46
N ASP A 140 -42.32 3.55 -1.15
CA ASP A 140 -41.44 4.12 -0.13
C ASP A 140 -40.38 3.14 0.40
N ILE A 141 -40.39 1.90 -0.09
CA ILE A 141 -39.31 0.93 0.20
C ILE A 141 -38.03 1.41 -0.46
N MET A 142 -36.94 1.44 0.30
CA MET A 142 -35.61 1.68 -0.27
C MET A 142 -34.91 0.34 -0.50
N LEU A 143 -34.42 0.14 -1.73
CA LEU A 143 -33.59 -1.00 -2.10
C LEU A 143 -32.18 -0.50 -2.38
N ILE A 144 -31.22 -0.96 -1.57
CA ILE A 144 -29.81 -0.56 -1.66
C ILE A 144 -28.98 -1.81 -1.93
N PRO A 145 -28.31 -1.90 -3.08
CA PRO A 145 -27.36 -2.98 -3.32
C PRO A 145 -26.20 -2.89 -2.34
N ALA A 146 -25.91 -4.01 -1.69
CA ALA A 146 -24.94 -4.08 -0.61
C ALA A 146 -23.54 -4.45 -1.12
N HIS A 147 -22.52 -3.88 -0.47
CA HIS A 147 -21.09 -4.05 -0.67
C HIS A 147 -20.73 -4.29 -2.13
N ILE A 148 -21.14 -3.33 -2.98
CA ILE A 148 -21.29 -3.46 -4.44
C ILE A 148 -20.05 -3.96 -5.19
N TRP A 149 -18.88 -3.99 -4.57
CA TRP A 149 -17.61 -4.44 -5.15
C TRP A 149 -17.02 -5.72 -4.54
N THR A 150 -17.71 -6.45 -3.67
CA THR A 150 -17.19 -7.73 -3.18
C THR A 150 -17.15 -8.79 -4.28
N PRO A 151 -16.06 -9.57 -4.46
CA PRO A 151 -15.87 -10.38 -5.67
C PRO A 151 -16.98 -11.40 -5.99
N TRP A 152 -17.71 -11.86 -4.97
CA TRP A 152 -18.62 -13.01 -5.07
C TRP A 152 -20.07 -12.74 -4.69
N PHE A 153 -20.40 -11.61 -4.06
CA PHE A 153 -21.74 -11.39 -3.48
C PHE A 153 -22.21 -9.94 -3.69
N SER A 154 -21.86 -9.34 -4.82
CA SER A 154 -22.16 -7.94 -5.08
C SER A 154 -22.56 -7.67 -6.53
N VAL A 155 -23.19 -6.51 -6.75
CA VAL A 155 -23.64 -6.11 -8.09
C VAL A 155 -22.49 -6.00 -9.08
N PHE A 156 -21.32 -5.48 -8.70
CA PHE A 156 -20.15 -5.36 -9.57
C PHE A 156 -19.04 -6.37 -9.22
N GLY A 157 -19.41 -7.52 -8.63
CA GLY A 157 -18.45 -8.53 -8.22
C GLY A 157 -17.72 -9.16 -9.40
N SER A 158 -16.39 -9.27 -9.33
CA SER A 158 -15.56 -9.76 -10.43
C SER A 158 -15.89 -11.20 -10.87
N ASN A 159 -16.46 -12.04 -9.99
CA ASN A 159 -16.78 -13.44 -10.30
C ASN A 159 -18.27 -13.68 -10.61
N SER A 160 -19.17 -12.85 -10.07
CA SER A 160 -20.62 -13.12 -10.10
C SER A 160 -21.50 -11.87 -10.22
N GLY A 161 -20.91 -10.73 -10.60
CA GLY A 161 -21.61 -9.46 -10.78
C GLY A 161 -21.96 -9.14 -12.24
N PHE A 162 -22.69 -8.04 -12.39
CA PHE A 162 -23.09 -7.33 -13.59
C PHE A 162 -22.07 -6.27 -14.00
N ASN A 163 -22.19 -5.74 -15.21
CA ASN A 163 -21.34 -4.65 -15.69
C ASN A 163 -21.97 -3.26 -15.50
N SER A 164 -23.26 -3.19 -15.14
CA SER A 164 -24.00 -1.94 -14.94
C SER A 164 -25.19 -2.15 -14.00
N LEU A 165 -25.76 -1.06 -13.44
CA LEU A 165 -26.97 -1.15 -12.61
C LEU A 165 -28.21 -1.44 -13.47
N GLU A 166 -28.24 -0.90 -14.69
CA GLU A 166 -29.25 -1.14 -15.74
C GLU A 166 -29.38 -2.63 -16.05
N GLU A 167 -28.25 -3.34 -16.09
CA GLU A 167 -28.26 -4.79 -16.26
C GLU A 167 -28.87 -5.52 -15.05
N ALA A 168 -28.56 -5.07 -13.83
CA ALA A 168 -29.02 -5.72 -12.60
C ALA A 168 -30.49 -5.43 -12.25
N PHE A 169 -30.94 -4.19 -12.41
CA PHE A 169 -32.25 -3.70 -11.93
C PHE A 169 -33.20 -3.28 -13.07
N GLY A 170 -32.72 -3.18 -14.31
CA GLY A 170 -33.54 -2.85 -15.48
C GLY A 170 -34.25 -1.50 -15.35
N LYS A 171 -35.57 -1.49 -15.59
CA LYS A 171 -36.39 -0.26 -15.51
C LYS A 171 -36.45 0.37 -14.11
N TYR A 172 -35.97 -0.33 -13.08
CA TYR A 172 -35.96 0.16 -11.70
C TYR A 172 -34.63 0.80 -11.29
N THR A 173 -33.64 0.89 -12.18
CA THR A 173 -32.34 1.49 -11.88
C THR A 173 -32.45 2.91 -11.32
N GLU A 174 -33.33 3.74 -11.87
CA GLU A 174 -33.56 5.12 -11.38
C GLU A 174 -34.10 5.18 -9.94
N ARG A 175 -34.66 4.06 -9.43
CA ARG A 175 -35.17 3.94 -8.07
C ARG A 175 -34.12 3.47 -7.08
N ILE A 176 -32.94 3.07 -7.55
CA ILE A 176 -31.79 2.71 -6.70
C ILE A 176 -31.06 3.99 -6.33
N THR A 177 -31.46 4.62 -5.22
CA THR A 177 -30.99 5.95 -4.82
C THR A 177 -29.68 5.94 -4.03
N ALA A 178 -29.19 4.77 -3.63
CA ALA A 178 -27.94 4.61 -2.88
C ALA A 178 -27.28 3.26 -3.18
N LEU A 179 -25.96 3.20 -2.97
CA LEU A 179 -25.13 1.99 -3.09
C LEU A 179 -24.26 1.87 -1.84
N GLU A 180 -24.27 0.71 -1.17
CA GLU A 180 -23.36 0.46 -0.06
C GLU A 180 -22.04 -0.11 -0.61
N THR A 181 -20.94 0.61 -0.38
CA THR A 181 -19.70 0.34 -1.11
C THR A 181 -18.83 -0.74 -0.46
N GLY A 182 -18.94 -0.99 0.84
CA GLY A 182 -18.14 -1.98 1.56
C GLY A 182 -16.61 -1.77 1.51
N LEU A 183 -16.12 -0.66 0.94
CA LEU A 183 -14.70 -0.50 0.58
C LEU A 183 -13.89 0.31 1.59
N SER A 184 -12.61 -0.05 1.68
CA SER A 184 -11.60 0.69 2.40
C SER A 184 -10.45 1.11 1.50
N CYS A 185 -10.03 2.38 1.60
CA CYS A 185 -9.01 2.96 0.72
C CYS A 185 -8.00 3.85 1.45
N TYR A 186 -6.93 4.14 0.73
CA TYR A 186 -5.93 5.17 1.02
C TYR A 186 -6.33 6.49 0.37
N ASP A 187 -5.71 7.59 0.81
CA ASP A 187 -5.75 8.87 0.10
C ASP A 187 -4.95 8.84 -1.21
N GLU A 188 -5.14 9.84 -2.06
CA GLU A 188 -4.52 9.91 -3.40
C GLU A 188 -3.01 10.17 -3.38
N GLU A 189 -2.46 10.70 -2.29
CA GLU A 189 -1.01 10.98 -2.17
C GLU A 189 -0.23 9.74 -1.73
N THR A 190 -0.90 8.69 -1.26
CA THR A 190 -0.25 7.45 -0.81
C THR A 190 0.54 6.80 -1.95
N GLU A 191 1.80 6.45 -1.68
CA GLU A 191 2.67 5.73 -2.60
C GLU A 191 2.65 4.21 -2.34
N VAL A 192 2.73 3.43 -3.42
CA VAL A 192 2.88 1.98 -3.38
C VAL A 192 4.14 1.56 -4.14
N LEU A 193 4.82 0.55 -3.64
CA LEU A 193 5.99 -0.01 -4.32
C LEU A 193 5.54 -0.96 -5.43
N THR A 194 5.95 -0.69 -6.67
CA THR A 194 5.72 -1.54 -7.84
C THR A 194 7.01 -2.20 -8.31
N GLU A 195 6.92 -3.14 -9.25
CA GLU A 195 8.11 -3.78 -9.86
C GLU A 195 9.03 -2.78 -10.58
N GLU A 196 8.52 -1.60 -10.93
CA GLU A 196 9.25 -0.49 -11.57
C GLU A 196 9.68 0.60 -10.57
N GLY A 197 9.41 0.43 -9.27
CA GLY A 197 9.70 1.42 -8.22
C GLY A 197 8.44 2.00 -7.57
N TRP A 198 8.62 3.02 -6.74
CA TRP A 198 7.52 3.70 -6.05
C TRP A 198 6.67 4.49 -7.04
N LYS A 199 5.35 4.39 -6.90
CA LYS A 199 4.36 5.14 -7.67
C LYS A 199 3.26 5.63 -6.74
N ARG A 200 2.63 6.76 -7.05
CA ARG A 200 1.40 7.13 -6.34
C ARG A 200 0.30 6.12 -6.65
N ILE A 201 -0.58 5.87 -5.70
CA ILE A 201 -1.69 4.92 -5.89
C ILE A 201 -2.60 5.34 -7.06
N SER A 202 -2.73 6.65 -7.31
CA SER A 202 -3.44 7.25 -8.43
C SER A 202 -2.77 7.03 -9.80
N GLU A 203 -1.48 6.69 -9.83
CA GLU A 203 -0.71 6.43 -11.05
C GLU A 203 -0.60 4.93 -11.40
N VAL A 204 -1.09 4.06 -10.52
CA VAL A 204 -1.07 2.61 -10.69
C VAL A 204 -1.96 2.21 -11.87
N LYS A 205 -1.46 1.29 -12.70
CA LYS A 205 -2.19 0.70 -13.84
C LYS A 205 -2.47 -0.77 -13.60
N LEU A 206 -3.48 -1.32 -14.30
CA LEU A 206 -3.79 -2.76 -14.24
C LEU A 206 -2.62 -3.66 -14.69
N SER A 207 -1.73 -3.12 -15.54
CA SER A 207 -0.51 -3.80 -15.97
C SER A 207 0.59 -3.84 -14.91
N ASP A 208 0.52 -2.98 -13.88
CA ASP A 208 1.54 -2.92 -12.84
C ASP A 208 1.46 -4.15 -11.94
N LYS A 209 2.64 -4.57 -11.45
CA LYS A 209 2.74 -5.51 -10.35
C LYS A 209 3.12 -4.77 -9.08
N ILE A 210 2.32 -4.93 -8.04
CA ILE A 210 2.48 -4.27 -6.75
C ILE A 210 3.21 -5.21 -5.79
N CYS A 211 4.12 -4.65 -4.99
CA CYS A 211 4.78 -5.33 -3.90
C CYS A 211 3.77 -5.66 -2.80
N THR A 212 3.56 -6.95 -2.54
CA THR A 212 2.69 -7.49 -1.49
C THR A 212 3.50 -8.30 -0.48
N LEU A 213 2.89 -8.57 0.68
CA LEU A 213 3.45 -9.44 1.69
C LEU A 213 2.54 -10.65 1.87
N ASN A 214 3.08 -11.84 1.65
CA ASN A 214 2.40 -13.08 1.97
C ASN A 214 2.31 -13.25 3.48
N PHE A 215 1.09 -13.17 4.03
CA PHE A 215 0.87 -13.18 5.47
C PHE A 215 1.29 -14.50 6.14
N LYS A 216 1.34 -15.62 5.41
CA LYS A 216 1.71 -16.94 5.98
C LYS A 216 3.22 -17.18 5.95
N THR A 217 3.87 -16.90 4.82
CA THR A 217 5.32 -17.17 4.65
C THR A 217 6.19 -15.99 5.12
N GLU A 218 5.59 -14.81 5.23
CA GLU A 218 6.23 -13.49 5.33
C GLU A 218 7.06 -13.10 4.10
N GLU A 219 6.83 -13.75 2.96
CA GLU A 219 7.57 -13.46 1.73
C GLU A 219 7.03 -12.21 1.02
N ILE A 220 7.96 -11.45 0.45
CA ILE A 220 7.66 -10.32 -0.42
C ILE A 220 7.40 -10.85 -1.83
N GLU A 221 6.26 -10.49 -2.40
CA GLU A 221 5.80 -10.93 -3.72
C GLU A 221 5.45 -9.73 -4.58
N TYR A 222 5.49 -9.86 -5.90
CA TYR A 222 4.97 -8.87 -6.83
C TYR A 222 3.75 -9.44 -7.55
N GLN A 223 2.57 -8.95 -7.22
CA GLN A 223 1.30 -9.46 -7.75
C GLN A 223 0.67 -8.48 -8.74
N LYS A 224 0.04 -9.00 -9.80
CA LYS A 224 -0.69 -8.18 -10.76
C LYS A 224 -1.94 -7.58 -10.11
N THR A 225 -2.21 -6.32 -10.43
CA THR A 225 -3.44 -5.64 -10.01
C THR A 225 -4.66 -6.29 -10.68
N GLN A 226 -5.66 -6.69 -9.89
CA GLN A 226 -6.91 -7.28 -10.41
C GLN A 226 -7.99 -6.24 -10.73
N GLY A 227 -7.94 -5.09 -10.08
CA GLY A 227 -8.88 -3.98 -10.25
C GLY A 227 -8.34 -2.72 -9.60
N ILE A 228 -8.75 -1.56 -10.12
CA ILE A 228 -8.44 -0.24 -9.56
C ILE A 228 -9.77 0.41 -9.24
N TYR A 229 -9.92 0.86 -7.99
CA TYR A 229 -11.14 1.48 -7.51
C TYR A 229 -10.81 2.90 -7.07
N VAL A 230 -11.45 3.88 -7.71
CA VAL A 230 -11.33 5.31 -7.41
C VAL A 230 -12.74 5.82 -7.18
N TYR A 231 -12.92 6.57 -6.10
CA TYR A 231 -14.21 7.14 -5.74
C TYR A 231 -14.02 8.40 -4.92
N ASP A 232 -14.98 9.31 -5.04
CA ASP A 232 -15.05 10.49 -4.17
C ASP A 232 -15.41 10.05 -2.76
N TYR A 233 -14.63 10.52 -1.78
CA TYR A 233 -14.87 10.25 -0.38
C TYR A 233 -15.02 11.56 0.36
N ARG A 234 -16.16 11.74 1.04
CA ARG A 234 -16.38 12.86 1.97
C ARG A 234 -16.65 12.30 3.35
N GLY A 235 -15.73 12.50 4.28
CA GLY A 235 -15.90 11.96 5.62
C GLY A 235 -14.63 11.96 6.45
N LYS A 236 -14.67 11.23 7.57
CA LYS A 236 -13.53 11.13 8.48
C LYS A 236 -12.54 10.08 7.99
N MET A 237 -11.28 10.47 7.78
CA MET A 237 -10.16 9.55 7.56
C MET A 237 -9.24 9.49 8.79
N TYR A 238 -8.66 8.32 9.01
CA TYR A 238 -7.67 8.08 10.06
C TYR A 238 -6.28 8.50 9.57
N ARG A 239 -5.74 9.58 10.14
CA ARG A 239 -4.38 10.06 9.90
C ARG A 239 -3.44 9.54 10.98
N LEU A 240 -2.32 8.95 10.57
CA LEU A 240 -1.20 8.65 11.46
C LEU A 240 0.11 9.06 10.80
N ARG A 241 0.78 10.03 11.42
CA ARG A 241 2.06 10.56 10.96
C ARG A 241 3.12 10.50 12.04
N THR A 242 4.13 9.68 11.81
CA THR A 242 5.33 9.48 12.64
C THR A 242 6.58 9.60 11.78
N LYS A 243 7.78 9.54 12.37
CA LYS A 243 9.03 9.49 11.59
C LYS A 243 9.15 8.29 10.64
N ARG A 244 8.41 7.20 10.88
CA ARG A 244 8.58 5.91 10.16
C ARG A 244 7.35 5.41 9.43
N VAL A 245 6.22 6.09 9.61
CA VAL A 245 4.91 5.72 9.06
C VAL A 245 4.15 7.02 8.85
N ASP A 246 3.69 7.24 7.63
CA ASP A 246 2.75 8.29 7.24
C ASP A 246 1.63 7.59 6.47
N LEU A 247 0.40 7.68 6.96
CA LEU A 247 -0.76 7.09 6.29
C LEU A 247 -2.02 7.89 6.57
N LEU A 248 -2.91 7.93 5.58
CA LEU A 248 -4.25 8.46 5.67
C LEU A 248 -5.21 7.46 5.01
N VAL A 249 -6.12 6.89 5.79
CA VAL A 249 -7.00 5.79 5.33
C VAL A 249 -8.43 5.93 5.83
N THR A 250 -9.38 5.30 5.15
CA THR A 250 -10.77 5.23 5.61
C THR A 250 -10.88 4.46 6.95
N PRO A 251 -11.92 4.71 7.78
CA PRO A 251 -12.05 4.09 9.11
C PRO A 251 -12.05 2.55 9.08
N ASN A 252 -12.64 1.96 8.04
CA ASN A 252 -12.74 0.52 7.84
C ASN A 252 -11.48 -0.14 7.24
N HIS A 253 -10.43 0.62 6.93
CA HIS A 253 -9.20 0.10 6.31
C HIS A 253 -8.45 -0.86 7.20
N LYS A 254 -8.18 -2.07 6.68
CA LYS A 254 -7.53 -3.14 7.44
C LYS A 254 -6.02 -2.96 7.40
N LEU A 255 -5.43 -2.57 8.53
CA LEU A 255 -4.00 -2.41 8.68
C LEU A 255 -3.38 -3.67 9.30
N LEU A 256 -2.23 -4.09 8.76
CA LEU A 256 -1.43 -5.19 9.29
C LEU A 256 -0.61 -4.72 10.50
N TYR A 257 -1.02 -5.12 11.70
CA TYR A 257 -0.43 -4.65 12.94
C TYR A 257 -0.30 -5.77 13.97
N ARG A 258 0.47 -5.51 15.03
CA ARG A 258 0.36 -6.26 16.29
C ARG A 258 0.27 -5.31 17.48
N PRO A 259 -0.38 -5.71 18.58
CA PRO A 259 -0.33 -4.97 19.83
C PRO A 259 1.10 -4.78 20.32
N ALA A 260 1.36 -3.62 20.90
CA ALA A 260 2.62 -3.29 21.54
C ALA A 260 2.69 -3.84 22.98
N ASP A 261 2.64 -5.16 23.13
CA ASP A 261 2.82 -5.82 24.41
C ASP A 261 4.27 -6.33 24.52
N PHE A 262 5.00 -5.80 25.51
CA PHE A 262 6.39 -6.15 25.78
C PHE A 262 6.53 -7.45 26.57
N ARG A 263 5.47 -7.89 27.28
CA ARG A 263 5.45 -9.12 28.06
C ARG A 263 5.05 -10.32 27.20
N ASN A 264 4.09 -10.13 26.30
CA ASN A 264 3.60 -11.19 25.42
C ASN A 264 3.53 -10.73 23.95
N ARG A 265 4.55 -11.10 23.16
CA ARG A 265 4.59 -10.76 21.73
C ARG A 265 3.55 -11.55 20.95
N LYS A 266 2.42 -10.92 20.66
CA LYS A 266 1.39 -11.46 19.76
C LYS A 266 1.84 -11.43 18.29
N PRO A 267 1.36 -12.38 17.46
CA PRO A 267 1.60 -12.34 16.02
C PRO A 267 0.92 -11.13 15.36
N PHE A 268 1.37 -10.78 14.15
CA PHE A 268 0.71 -9.78 13.32
C PHE A 268 -0.69 -10.25 12.92
N ARG A 269 -1.63 -9.30 12.77
CA ARG A 269 -3.00 -9.54 12.35
C ARG A 269 -3.57 -8.30 11.66
N LEU A 270 -4.65 -8.48 10.91
CA LEU A 270 -5.40 -7.38 10.30
C LEU A 270 -6.44 -6.83 11.29
N LYS A 271 -6.58 -5.51 11.35
CA LYS A 271 -7.67 -4.84 12.05
C LYS A 271 -8.00 -3.50 11.39
N LYS A 272 -9.29 -3.12 11.40
CA LYS A 272 -9.75 -1.85 10.88
C LYS A 272 -9.08 -0.68 11.61
N ALA A 273 -8.78 0.40 10.88
CA ALA A 273 -8.09 1.58 11.36
C ALA A 273 -8.79 2.22 12.56
N GLU A 274 -10.13 2.28 12.54
CA GLU A 274 -10.95 2.83 13.63
C GLU A 274 -10.65 2.22 15.00
N PHE A 275 -10.39 0.91 15.05
CA PHE A 275 -10.10 0.21 16.30
C PHE A 275 -8.63 0.28 16.74
N LEU A 276 -7.78 0.93 15.93
CA LEU A 276 -6.39 1.18 16.25
C LEU A 276 -6.21 2.58 16.85
N PHE A 277 -7.19 3.48 16.72
CA PHE A 277 -7.10 4.84 17.25
C PHE A 277 -6.79 4.84 18.76
N ASN A 278 -5.77 5.61 19.16
CA ASN A 278 -5.31 5.73 20.55
C ASN A 278 -4.89 4.40 21.20
N LYS A 279 -4.53 3.38 20.39
CA LYS A 279 -4.01 2.09 20.87
C LYS A 279 -2.53 1.93 20.55
N SER A 280 -1.80 1.27 21.47
CA SER A 280 -0.40 0.94 21.28
C SER A 280 -0.22 -0.18 20.24
N LYS A 281 0.56 0.08 19.19
CA LYS A 281 0.63 -0.75 17.97
C LYS A 281 2.02 -0.76 17.33
N ILE A 282 2.30 -1.83 16.60
CA ILE A 282 3.51 -2.02 15.79
C ILE A 282 3.07 -2.46 14.39
N PHE A 283 3.50 -1.74 13.35
CA PHE A 283 3.27 -2.10 11.95
C PHE A 283 4.42 -2.92 11.37
N LYS A 284 4.08 -3.89 10.51
CA LYS A 284 5.06 -4.68 9.73
C LYS A 284 5.71 -3.78 8.68
N LYS A 285 7.04 -3.82 8.58
CA LYS A 285 7.86 -2.95 7.69
C LYS A 285 9.05 -3.72 7.10
N ASP A 286 8.90 -5.03 6.99
CA ASP A 286 9.88 -5.98 6.48
C ASP A 286 9.17 -7.24 5.98
N GLY A 287 9.88 -8.01 5.16
CA GLY A 287 9.51 -9.35 4.75
C GLY A 287 10.75 -10.14 4.32
N LYS A 288 10.52 -11.38 3.91
CA LYS A 288 11.54 -12.27 3.36
C LYS A 288 11.56 -12.10 1.84
N TRP A 289 12.69 -11.72 1.29
CA TRP A 289 12.87 -11.64 -0.15
C TRP A 289 13.58 -12.88 -0.67
N ILE A 290 12.98 -13.54 -1.66
CA ILE A 290 13.59 -14.62 -2.42
C ILE A 290 13.93 -14.06 -3.79
N GLY A 291 15.17 -13.65 -3.96
CA GLY A 291 15.68 -13.09 -5.21
C GLY A 291 16.50 -14.09 -6.02
N LYS A 292 16.95 -13.64 -7.19
CA LYS A 292 17.74 -14.46 -8.12
C LYS A 292 19.16 -14.70 -7.59
N GLU A 293 19.65 -15.91 -7.86
CA GLU A 293 21.03 -16.30 -7.64
C GLU A 293 21.79 -16.32 -8.98
N GLU A 294 22.88 -15.55 -9.07
CA GLU A 294 23.71 -15.49 -10.27
C GLU A 294 25.19 -15.50 -9.89
N LYS A 295 26.00 -16.26 -10.64
CA LYS A 295 27.44 -16.39 -10.34
C LYS A 295 28.26 -15.20 -10.87
N TYR A 296 27.84 -14.64 -12.00
CA TYR A 296 28.60 -13.63 -12.72
C TYR A 296 27.71 -12.48 -13.15
N PHE A 297 28.22 -11.26 -13.00
CA PHE A 297 27.74 -10.11 -13.73
C PHE A 297 28.31 -10.13 -15.16
N ILE A 298 27.46 -9.89 -16.15
CA ILE A 298 27.85 -9.80 -17.56
C ILE A 298 27.91 -8.34 -17.96
N LEU A 299 29.13 -7.81 -18.11
CA LEU A 299 29.34 -6.48 -18.69
C LEU A 299 29.10 -6.57 -20.21
N PRO A 300 28.09 -5.87 -20.77
CA PRO A 300 27.68 -6.07 -22.16
C PRO A 300 28.78 -5.78 -23.20
N ALA A 301 28.71 -6.46 -24.33
CA ALA A 301 29.58 -6.19 -25.47
C ALA A 301 29.36 -4.78 -26.03
N VAL A 302 30.41 -4.12 -26.53
CA VAL A 302 30.33 -2.77 -27.10
C VAL A 302 31.06 -2.68 -28.44
N LYS A 303 30.53 -1.84 -29.34
CA LYS A 303 31.21 -1.43 -30.57
C LYS A 303 32.11 -0.24 -30.25
N ILE A 304 33.39 -0.34 -30.56
CA ILE A 304 34.41 0.68 -30.30
C ILE A 304 35.03 1.07 -31.64
N ARG A 305 35.20 2.36 -31.90
CA ARG A 305 35.90 2.82 -33.11
C ARG A 305 37.33 2.26 -33.13
N HIS A 306 37.83 1.86 -34.30
CA HIS A 306 39.23 1.51 -34.45
C HIS A 306 40.11 2.71 -34.07
N GLY A 307 41.06 2.51 -33.15
CA GLY A 307 42.03 3.52 -32.73
C GLY A 307 43.28 3.57 -33.63
N SER A 308 43.23 2.92 -34.78
CA SER A 308 44.33 2.86 -35.76
C SER A 308 44.12 3.92 -36.83
N ARG A 309 45.22 4.52 -37.30
CA ARG A 309 45.21 5.39 -38.50
C ARG A 309 44.94 4.60 -39.79
N PHE A 310 45.08 3.28 -39.76
CA PHE A 310 45.02 2.39 -40.93
C PHE A 310 43.70 1.63 -41.09
N TYR A 311 42.84 1.61 -40.07
CA TYR A 311 41.56 0.88 -40.12
C TYR A 311 40.41 1.84 -39.82
N SER A 312 39.58 2.12 -40.82
CA SER A 312 38.28 2.77 -40.65
C SER A 312 37.23 1.75 -40.23
N GLY A 313 36.45 2.02 -39.18
CA GLY A 313 35.33 1.17 -38.76
C GLY A 313 35.22 0.96 -37.25
N TYR A 314 34.44 -0.04 -36.84
CA TYR A 314 34.20 -0.40 -35.44
C TYR A 314 34.68 -1.83 -35.15
N ARG A 315 35.46 -2.00 -34.07
CA ARG A 315 35.74 -3.31 -33.48
C ARG A 315 34.71 -3.65 -32.41
N ARG A 316 34.32 -4.91 -32.33
CA ARG A 316 33.45 -5.42 -31.25
C ARG A 316 34.31 -5.88 -30.08
N LYS A 317 34.16 -5.26 -28.92
CA LYS A 317 34.68 -5.79 -27.65
C LYS A 317 33.62 -6.73 -27.08
N LYS A 318 34.00 -8.00 -26.88
CA LYS A 318 33.10 -9.05 -26.35
C LYS A 318 32.65 -8.71 -24.93
N GLU A 319 31.55 -9.32 -24.51
CA GLU A 319 31.08 -9.26 -23.13
C GLU A 319 32.15 -9.74 -22.16
N LYS A 320 32.10 -9.24 -20.92
CA LYS A 320 33.07 -9.58 -19.88
C LYS A 320 32.34 -10.12 -18.65
N LYS A 321 32.71 -11.33 -18.24
CA LYS A 321 32.19 -11.99 -17.04
C LYS A 321 32.99 -11.54 -15.82
N ILE A 322 32.30 -11.04 -14.80
CA ILE A 322 32.89 -10.58 -13.54
C ILE A 322 32.18 -11.33 -12.41
N PRO A 323 32.87 -11.88 -11.40
CA PRO A 323 32.20 -12.49 -10.24
C PRO A 323 31.19 -11.50 -9.64
N LEU A 324 29.92 -11.93 -9.51
CA LEU A 324 28.83 -11.01 -9.18
C LEU A 324 29.07 -10.31 -7.84
N LYS A 325 29.54 -11.05 -6.82
CA LYS A 325 29.88 -10.45 -5.51
C LYS A 325 30.86 -9.30 -5.66
N ASP A 326 31.92 -9.46 -6.44
CA ASP A 326 32.92 -8.41 -6.62
C ASP A 326 32.39 -7.24 -7.44
N TRP A 327 31.56 -7.52 -8.45
CA TRP A 327 30.85 -6.49 -9.18
C TRP A 327 29.97 -5.64 -8.26
N LEU A 328 29.18 -6.25 -7.36
CA LEU A 328 28.30 -5.53 -6.44
C LEU A 328 29.08 -4.70 -5.42
N LYS A 329 30.23 -5.18 -4.95
CA LYS A 329 31.16 -4.39 -4.12
C LYS A 329 31.60 -3.13 -4.85
N PHE A 330 32.05 -3.28 -6.10
CA PHE A 330 32.45 -2.16 -6.94
C PHE A 330 31.28 -1.22 -7.23
N PHE A 331 30.12 -1.76 -7.60
CA PHE A 331 28.95 -0.98 -7.96
C PHE A 331 28.41 -0.19 -6.77
N GLY A 332 28.44 -0.74 -5.55
CA GLY A 332 28.12 -0.01 -4.33
C GLY A 332 29.04 1.20 -4.12
N PHE A 333 30.36 1.00 -4.25
CA PHE A 333 31.31 2.13 -4.22
C PHE A 333 31.10 3.11 -5.36
N TRP A 334 30.77 2.64 -6.57
CA TRP A 334 30.52 3.50 -7.71
C TRP A 334 29.25 4.35 -7.51
N LEU A 335 28.19 3.80 -6.91
CA LEU A 335 26.98 4.55 -6.55
C LEU A 335 27.29 5.65 -5.53
N ALA A 336 28.13 5.37 -4.53
CA ALA A 336 28.55 6.34 -3.53
C ALA A 336 29.52 7.41 -4.10
N GLU A 337 30.62 6.97 -4.71
CA GLU A 337 31.81 7.81 -4.95
C GLU A 337 32.17 7.97 -6.43
N GLY A 338 31.48 7.24 -7.30
CA GLY A 338 31.84 7.11 -8.70
C GLY A 338 31.25 8.19 -9.59
N TRP A 339 31.97 8.54 -10.65
CA TRP A 339 31.44 9.30 -11.77
C TRP A 339 32.15 8.91 -13.07
N VAL A 340 31.57 9.31 -14.20
CA VAL A 340 32.21 9.21 -15.51
C VAL A 340 32.63 10.59 -16.01
N THR A 341 33.74 10.64 -16.73
CA THR A 341 34.20 11.85 -17.44
C THR A 341 34.25 11.58 -18.93
N GLN A 342 33.89 12.57 -19.73
CA GLN A 342 33.98 12.53 -21.19
C GLN A 342 34.38 13.91 -21.71
N ASP A 343 35.43 13.97 -22.52
CA ASP A 343 35.84 15.14 -23.28
C ASP A 343 35.74 14.81 -24.77
N ASN A 344 34.69 15.31 -25.42
CA ASN A 344 34.43 15.06 -26.84
C ASN A 344 35.47 15.71 -27.76
N LYS A 345 36.12 16.79 -27.33
CA LYS A 345 37.12 17.49 -28.15
C LYS A 345 38.43 16.71 -28.21
N ARG A 346 38.83 16.12 -27.07
CA ARG A 346 40.06 15.32 -26.96
C ARG A 346 39.83 13.81 -27.13
N GLY A 347 38.58 13.38 -27.27
CA GLY A 347 38.20 11.97 -27.28
C GLY A 347 38.54 11.24 -25.97
N ASP A 348 38.63 11.98 -24.86
CA ASP A 348 38.98 11.40 -23.56
C ASP A 348 37.73 10.89 -22.84
N TYR A 349 37.89 9.78 -22.11
CA TYR A 349 36.85 9.22 -21.27
C TYR A 349 37.49 8.51 -20.07
N ALA A 350 36.78 8.48 -18.95
CA ALA A 350 37.22 7.71 -17.80
C ALA A 350 36.09 7.40 -16.82
N VAL A 351 36.28 6.32 -16.07
CA VAL A 351 35.55 6.01 -14.85
C VAL A 351 36.43 6.42 -13.68
N CYS A 352 35.87 7.22 -12.78
CA CYS A 352 36.59 7.77 -11.63
C CYS A 352 35.86 7.39 -10.34
N LEU A 353 36.61 7.16 -9.27
CA LEU A 353 36.11 7.11 -7.90
C LEU A 353 37.02 7.98 -7.04
N ALA A 354 36.45 8.64 -6.03
CA ALA A 354 37.22 9.46 -5.10
C ALA A 354 36.82 9.18 -3.67
N ASN A 355 37.78 9.13 -2.74
CA ASN A 355 37.47 9.10 -1.31
C ASN A 355 38.71 9.57 -0.53
N ASN A 356 38.51 10.31 0.56
CA ASN A 356 39.60 10.79 1.40
C ASN A 356 40.20 9.71 2.30
N ASN A 357 39.46 8.64 2.57
CA ASN A 357 39.95 7.46 3.27
C ASN A 357 40.78 6.58 2.32
N GLN A 358 42.09 6.56 2.55
CA GLN A 358 43.03 5.79 1.72
C GLN A 358 42.77 4.28 1.76
N GLY A 359 42.29 3.73 2.87
CA GLY A 359 41.97 2.30 2.98
C GLY A 359 40.81 1.90 2.06
N LEU A 360 39.76 2.73 1.99
CA LEU A 360 38.65 2.52 1.04
C LEU A 360 39.10 2.67 -0.41
N LEU A 361 39.94 3.67 -0.69
CA LEU A 361 40.47 3.91 -2.03
C LEU A 361 41.33 2.73 -2.53
N GLU A 362 42.15 2.13 -1.67
CA GLU A 362 42.92 0.91 -1.99
C GLU A 362 42.01 -0.33 -2.15
N GLU A 363 40.90 -0.43 -1.41
CA GLU A 363 39.89 -1.46 -1.64
C GLU A 363 39.24 -1.33 -3.02
N MET A 364 38.79 -0.12 -3.39
CA MET A 364 38.25 0.17 -4.72
C MET A 364 39.24 -0.14 -5.84
N LYS A 365 40.51 0.23 -5.66
CA LYS A 365 41.61 -0.03 -6.59
C LYS A 365 41.88 -1.53 -6.76
N ARG A 366 41.85 -2.31 -5.67
CA ARG A 366 41.99 -3.78 -5.73
C ARG A 366 40.86 -4.43 -6.50
N LEU A 367 39.60 -4.01 -6.31
CA LEU A 367 38.46 -4.52 -7.08
C LEU A 367 38.65 -4.28 -8.58
N LEU A 368 38.97 -3.04 -8.98
CA LEU A 368 39.18 -2.68 -10.38
C LEU A 368 40.38 -3.41 -11.01
N LYS A 369 41.49 -3.58 -10.28
CA LYS A 369 42.63 -4.40 -10.72
C LYS A 369 42.25 -5.88 -10.84
N GLY A 370 41.45 -6.40 -9.92
CA GLY A 370 40.93 -7.78 -9.94
C GLY A 370 40.03 -8.04 -11.15
N PHE A 371 39.35 -7.01 -11.66
CA PHE A 371 38.65 -7.10 -12.95
C PHE A 371 39.59 -7.05 -14.15
N GLY A 372 40.90 -6.88 -13.97
CA GLY A 372 41.88 -6.75 -15.05
C GLY A 372 41.95 -5.35 -15.66
N TYR A 373 41.56 -4.30 -14.93
CA TYR A 373 41.72 -2.92 -15.39
C TYR A 373 43.04 -2.31 -14.90
N ARG A 374 43.66 -1.50 -15.77
CA ARG A 374 44.75 -0.61 -15.36
C ARG A 374 44.17 0.59 -14.61
N VAL A 375 44.52 0.71 -13.33
CA VAL A 375 44.05 1.77 -12.44
C VAL A 375 45.14 2.81 -12.26
N TYR A 376 44.83 4.05 -12.61
CA TYR A 376 45.67 5.22 -12.33
C TYR A 376 45.21 5.83 -11.01
N HIS A 377 46.14 6.20 -10.14
CA HIS A 377 45.84 6.74 -8.82
C HIS A 377 46.58 8.06 -8.64
N ARG A 378 45.84 9.12 -8.30
CA ARG A 378 46.39 10.45 -8.02
C ARG A 378 45.65 11.06 -6.84
N LYS A 379 46.37 11.37 -5.75
CA LYS A 379 45.80 11.90 -4.50
C LYS A 379 44.66 11.01 -3.99
N ASN A 380 43.46 11.57 -3.85
CA ASN A 380 42.25 10.91 -3.37
C ASN A 380 41.37 10.36 -4.51
N VAL A 381 41.87 10.30 -5.75
CA VAL A 381 41.11 9.86 -6.92
C VAL A 381 41.79 8.68 -7.61
N ILE A 382 41.01 7.66 -7.95
CA ILE A 382 41.40 6.59 -8.86
C ILE A 382 40.63 6.71 -10.18
N ARG A 383 41.31 6.36 -11.27
CA ARG A 383 40.83 6.52 -12.64
C ARG A 383 41.09 5.26 -13.45
N VAL A 384 40.08 4.80 -14.19
CA VAL A 384 40.18 3.71 -15.18
C VAL A 384 39.76 4.23 -16.54
N ARG A 385 40.59 3.95 -17.56
CA ARG A 385 40.30 4.28 -18.97
C ARG A 385 39.91 3.03 -19.74
N ASP A 386 38.70 2.55 -19.52
CA ASP A 386 38.11 1.44 -20.27
C ASP A 386 36.76 1.85 -20.86
N TYR A 387 36.63 1.78 -22.19
CA TYR A 387 35.43 2.29 -22.88
C TYR A 387 34.20 1.45 -22.57
N GLN A 388 34.34 0.13 -22.39
CA GLN A 388 33.20 -0.75 -22.12
C GLN A 388 32.63 -0.48 -20.72
N LEU A 389 33.53 -0.35 -19.72
CA LEU A 389 33.12 0.02 -18.37
C LEU A 389 32.52 1.44 -18.32
N PHE A 390 33.18 2.41 -18.97
CA PHE A 390 32.67 3.78 -19.10
C PHE A 390 31.28 3.82 -19.74
N TYR A 391 31.11 3.14 -20.86
CA TYR A 391 29.85 3.13 -21.62
C TYR A 391 28.72 2.55 -20.80
N TYR A 392 28.96 1.44 -20.10
CA TYR A 392 27.98 0.86 -19.19
C TYR A 392 27.66 1.82 -18.03
N LEU A 393 28.66 2.41 -17.37
CA LEU A 393 28.40 3.26 -16.21
C LEU A 393 27.80 4.63 -16.56
N LYS A 394 27.98 5.09 -17.81
CA LYS A 394 27.42 6.35 -18.30
C LYS A 394 25.89 6.38 -18.26
N GLN A 395 25.23 5.23 -18.39
CA GLN A 395 23.76 5.17 -18.42
C GLN A 395 23.09 5.57 -17.10
N PHE A 396 23.84 5.53 -15.99
CA PHE A 396 23.36 5.86 -14.65
C PHE A 396 23.48 7.35 -14.32
N GLY A 397 23.77 8.20 -15.31
CA GLY A 397 23.74 9.65 -15.20
C GLY A 397 24.76 10.26 -14.22
N LYS A 398 24.43 11.43 -13.68
CA LYS A 398 25.24 12.15 -12.68
C LYS A 398 24.75 11.84 -11.26
N CYS A 399 25.34 12.48 -10.25
CA CYS A 399 24.97 12.26 -8.85
C CYS A 399 23.47 12.42 -8.55
N SER A 400 22.78 13.34 -9.23
CA SER A 400 21.34 13.60 -9.11
C SER A 400 20.46 12.57 -9.81
N ASP A 401 21.04 11.76 -10.69
CA ASP A 401 20.29 10.86 -11.59
C ASP A 401 20.60 9.40 -11.32
N LYS A 402 21.54 9.09 -10.42
CA LYS A 402 21.94 7.71 -10.11
C LYS A 402 20.74 6.88 -9.72
N PHE A 403 20.74 5.61 -10.11
CA PHE A 403 19.71 4.63 -9.77
C PHE A 403 20.33 3.23 -9.75
N ILE A 404 19.60 2.28 -9.18
CA ILE A 404 19.97 0.87 -9.12
C ILE A 404 19.08 0.11 -10.10
N PRO A 405 19.66 -0.57 -11.10
CA PRO A 405 18.90 -1.20 -12.17
C PRO A 405 18.09 -2.39 -11.63
N LYS A 406 16.93 -2.64 -12.25
CA LYS A 406 15.95 -3.66 -11.84
C LYS A 406 16.56 -5.05 -11.74
N GLU A 407 17.47 -5.40 -12.64
CA GLU A 407 18.19 -6.67 -12.63
C GLU A 407 18.94 -6.87 -11.32
N ILE A 408 19.63 -5.84 -10.83
CA ILE A 408 20.33 -5.85 -9.55
C ILE A 408 19.34 -5.89 -8.38
N LYS A 409 18.27 -5.07 -8.43
CA LYS A 409 17.21 -5.09 -7.38
C LYS A 409 16.45 -6.41 -7.29
N SER A 410 16.55 -7.27 -8.31
CA SER A 410 15.93 -8.60 -8.35
C SER A 410 16.79 -9.72 -7.75
N LEU A 411 18.06 -9.43 -7.42
CA LEU A 411 18.99 -10.39 -6.84
C LEU A 411 18.57 -10.80 -5.42
N SER A 412 19.13 -11.91 -4.96
CA SER A 412 18.89 -12.44 -3.61
C SER A 412 19.30 -11.46 -2.51
N LYS A 413 18.74 -11.69 -1.32
CA LYS A 413 19.06 -10.92 -0.12
C LYS A 413 20.57 -10.79 0.13
N GLU A 414 21.33 -11.87 -0.04
CA GLU A 414 22.79 -11.87 0.19
C GLU A 414 23.51 -10.87 -0.74
N TYR A 415 23.14 -10.84 -2.02
CA TYR A 415 23.72 -9.91 -2.98
C TYR A 415 23.33 -8.46 -2.70
N LEU A 416 22.07 -8.21 -2.36
CA LEU A 416 21.58 -6.88 -2.01
C LEU A 416 22.24 -6.35 -0.72
N GLU A 417 22.52 -7.21 0.25
CA GLU A 417 23.30 -6.87 1.45
C GLU A 417 24.73 -6.46 1.10
N ILE A 418 25.40 -7.16 0.17
CA ILE A 418 26.74 -6.78 -0.31
C ILE A 418 26.69 -5.39 -0.94
N LEU A 419 25.74 -5.16 -1.85
CA LEU A 419 25.59 -3.87 -2.53
C LEU A 419 25.39 -2.73 -1.53
N LEU A 420 24.41 -2.87 -0.63
CA LEU A 420 24.09 -1.84 0.36
C LEU A 420 25.28 -1.60 1.30
N ARG A 421 25.95 -2.66 1.75
CA ARG A 421 27.13 -2.54 2.62
C ARG A 421 28.24 -1.71 1.97
N TYR A 422 28.51 -1.92 0.69
CA TYR A 422 29.59 -1.21 -0.01
C TYR A 422 29.20 0.21 -0.42
N TYR A 423 27.92 0.45 -0.71
CA TYR A 423 27.41 1.82 -0.82
C TYR A 423 27.60 2.59 0.50
N LEU A 424 27.20 2.01 1.63
CA LEU A 424 27.36 2.60 2.95
C LEU A 424 28.81 2.74 3.42
N LYS A 425 29.74 1.94 2.89
CA LYS A 425 31.18 2.16 3.16
C LYS A 425 31.68 3.47 2.55
N GLY A 426 31.16 3.85 1.39
CA GLY A 426 31.54 5.12 0.73
C GLY A 426 30.83 6.31 1.36
N ASP A 427 29.50 6.26 1.37
CA ASP A 427 28.63 7.43 1.63
C ASP A 427 27.76 7.27 2.90
N GLY A 428 28.02 6.22 3.68
CA GLY A 428 27.28 5.95 4.90
C GLY A 428 27.83 6.68 6.12
N HIS A 429 26.91 7.11 6.99
CA HIS A 429 27.20 7.69 8.28
C HIS A 429 26.66 6.79 9.39
N ILE A 430 27.52 6.49 10.36
CA ILE A 430 27.13 5.83 11.61
C ILE A 430 26.82 6.93 12.64
N TYR A 431 25.69 6.82 13.32
CA TYR A 431 25.26 7.83 14.28
C TYR A 431 24.62 7.24 15.54
N GLY A 432 24.43 8.11 16.52
CA GLY A 432 23.83 7.80 17.81
C GLY A 432 24.84 7.25 18.82
N ARG A 433 24.53 7.40 20.11
CA ARG A 433 25.42 7.01 21.22
C ARG A 433 25.87 5.55 21.17
N THR A 434 25.02 4.68 20.63
CA THR A 434 25.29 3.23 20.53
C THR A 434 25.98 2.83 19.22
N GLN A 435 26.25 3.77 18.30
CA GLN A 435 26.82 3.52 16.97
C GLN A 435 26.03 2.47 16.16
N LYS A 436 24.72 2.33 16.44
CA LYS A 436 23.80 1.42 15.75
C LYS A 436 22.98 2.11 14.66
N GLY A 437 22.93 3.45 14.66
CA GLY A 437 22.25 4.23 13.63
C GLY A 437 23.06 4.21 12.35
N LEU A 438 22.37 4.07 11.22
CA LEU A 438 22.98 4.01 9.90
C LEU A 438 22.17 4.88 8.95
N SER A 439 22.84 5.77 8.24
CA SER A 439 22.21 6.62 7.23
C SER A 439 23.13 6.85 6.04
N ALA A 440 22.59 7.32 4.93
CA ALA A 440 23.34 7.79 3.76
C ALA A 440 22.67 9.02 3.15
N THR A 441 23.40 9.81 2.37
CA THR A 441 22.89 11.07 1.80
C THR A 441 22.93 11.02 0.29
N THR A 442 21.81 11.26 -0.38
CA THR A 442 21.76 11.27 -1.85
C THR A 442 20.99 12.49 -2.36
N SER A 443 21.41 13.03 -3.49
CA SER A 443 20.64 14.04 -4.25
C SER A 443 19.75 13.41 -5.33
N SER A 444 19.91 12.11 -5.61
CA SER A 444 19.03 11.38 -6.51
C SER A 444 17.81 10.84 -5.77
N ILE A 445 16.63 11.27 -6.21
CA ILE A 445 15.33 10.75 -5.77
C ILE A 445 15.20 9.27 -6.14
N HIS A 446 15.59 8.87 -7.36
CA HIS A 446 15.57 7.46 -7.76
C HIS A 446 16.45 6.59 -6.85
N LEU A 447 17.70 7.03 -6.56
CA LEU A 447 18.58 6.26 -5.68
C LEU A 447 18.04 6.20 -4.25
N ARG A 448 17.47 7.29 -3.74
CA ARG A 448 16.81 7.34 -2.42
C ARG A 448 15.74 6.25 -2.31
N ASP A 449 14.91 6.14 -3.34
CA ASP A 449 13.78 5.22 -3.42
C ASP A 449 14.24 3.77 -3.63
N ASP A 450 15.25 3.56 -4.47
CA ASP A 450 15.90 2.26 -4.67
C ASP A 450 16.54 1.73 -3.37
N LEU A 451 17.16 2.61 -2.57
CA LEU A 451 17.73 2.25 -1.28
C LEU A 451 16.66 1.82 -0.29
N GLN A 452 15.45 2.41 -0.34
CA GLN A 452 14.32 1.95 0.47
C GLN A 452 13.81 0.59 0.02
N GLU A 453 13.72 0.35 -1.28
CA GLU A 453 13.34 -0.96 -1.84
C GLU A 453 14.34 -2.05 -1.42
N ILE A 454 15.64 -1.78 -1.54
CA ILE A 454 16.69 -2.70 -1.11
C ILE A 454 16.60 -2.98 0.38
N ALA A 455 16.41 -1.93 1.20
CA ALA A 455 16.25 -2.07 2.64
C ALA A 455 15.10 -3.03 2.98
N LEU A 456 13.94 -2.86 2.32
CA LEU A 456 12.79 -3.74 2.49
C LEU A 456 13.14 -5.20 2.13
N LYS A 457 13.78 -5.42 0.97
CA LYS A 457 14.13 -6.75 0.48
C LYS A 457 15.17 -7.48 1.34
N ILE A 458 16.11 -6.78 1.96
CA ILE A 458 17.05 -7.41 2.90
C ILE A 458 16.45 -7.65 4.29
N GLY A 459 15.19 -7.24 4.52
CA GLY A 459 14.46 -7.47 5.75
C GLY A 459 14.71 -6.40 6.83
N ILE A 460 15.11 -5.19 6.43
CA ILE A 460 15.18 -4.02 7.31
C ILE A 460 14.15 -2.97 6.86
N SER A 461 13.95 -1.91 7.64
CA SER A 461 13.14 -0.76 7.15
C SER A 461 14.02 0.45 6.87
N ALA A 462 13.56 1.33 5.99
CA ALA A 462 14.18 2.61 5.75
C ALA A 462 13.14 3.73 5.64
N TYR A 463 13.50 4.91 6.13
CA TYR A 463 12.73 6.13 5.91
C TYR A 463 13.69 7.25 5.51
N TYR A 464 13.23 8.20 4.72
CA TYR A 464 14.05 9.34 4.32
C TYR A 464 13.54 10.65 4.93
N LYS A 465 14.41 11.65 4.91
CA LYS A 465 14.07 13.05 5.21
C LYS A 465 14.83 13.97 4.27
N MET A 466 14.25 15.13 4.01
CA MET A 466 14.97 16.22 3.37
C MET A 466 16.10 16.68 4.28
N HIS A 467 17.30 16.77 3.73
CA HIS A 467 18.52 17.17 4.44
C HIS A 467 18.89 18.61 4.14
N SER A 468 18.98 18.94 2.85
CA SER A 468 19.16 20.31 2.38
C SER A 468 18.27 20.54 1.16
N LYS A 469 17.70 21.74 1.09
CA LYS A 469 16.88 22.16 -0.06
C LYS A 469 17.77 22.76 -1.12
N LYS A 470 17.39 22.64 -2.38
CA LYS A 470 17.97 23.40 -3.48
C LYS A 470 18.05 24.89 -3.13
N ASP A 471 19.14 25.51 -3.56
CA ASP A 471 19.52 26.89 -3.30
C ASP A 471 19.84 27.24 -1.84
N SER A 472 19.79 26.27 -0.93
CA SER A 472 20.27 26.47 0.44
C SER A 472 21.78 26.76 0.45
N PRO A 473 22.25 27.78 1.20
CA PRO A 473 23.67 28.09 1.28
C PRO A 473 24.39 27.05 2.15
N PHE A 474 25.53 26.56 1.67
CA PHE A 474 26.43 25.74 2.46
C PHE A 474 27.86 26.26 2.38
N ARG A 475 28.56 26.21 3.52
CA ARG A 475 29.95 26.67 3.63
C ARG A 475 30.90 25.51 3.35
N CYS A 476 31.75 25.66 2.33
CA CYS A 476 32.74 24.64 2.01
C CYS A 476 33.78 24.52 3.12
N PRO A 477 33.93 23.34 3.76
CA PRO A 477 34.97 23.10 4.75
C PRO A 477 36.35 23.31 4.11
N GLY A 478 37.19 24.13 4.73
CA GLY A 478 38.57 24.39 4.30
C GLY A 478 38.79 25.62 3.41
N THR A 479 37.80 26.07 2.63
CA THR A 479 37.92 27.32 1.84
C THR A 479 37.10 28.47 2.40
N GLY A 480 36.10 28.18 3.24
CA GLY A 480 35.20 29.18 3.81
C GLY A 480 34.23 29.81 2.82
N LYS A 481 34.35 29.51 1.52
CA LYS A 481 33.45 29.96 0.46
C LYS A 481 32.05 29.39 0.65
N ILE A 482 31.06 30.22 0.37
CA ILE A 482 29.64 29.85 0.41
C ILE A 482 29.24 29.44 -1.00
N TYR A 483 28.62 28.27 -1.10
CA TYR A 483 28.06 27.74 -2.34
C TYR A 483 26.57 27.45 -2.12
N ASN A 484 25.79 27.46 -3.18
CA ASN A 484 24.39 27.08 -3.12
C ASN A 484 24.24 25.60 -3.50
N GLN A 485 23.40 24.91 -2.75
CA GLN A 485 23.00 23.54 -3.02
C GLN A 485 22.32 23.47 -4.40
N ARG A 486 22.86 22.68 -5.33
CA ARG A 486 22.33 22.61 -6.70
C ARG A 486 20.97 21.91 -6.80
N GLU A 487 20.78 20.85 -6.00
CA GLU A 487 19.59 20.00 -5.99
C GLU A 487 19.23 19.63 -4.54
N ASP A 488 17.98 19.29 -4.28
CA ASP A 488 17.56 18.75 -2.99
C ASP A 488 18.40 17.53 -2.60
N ALA A 489 18.81 17.46 -1.35
CA ALA A 489 19.49 16.31 -0.78
C ALA A 489 18.60 15.63 0.27
N TRP A 490 18.67 14.30 0.29
CA TRP A 490 17.87 13.44 1.15
C TRP A 490 18.79 12.57 2.00
N VAL A 491 18.46 12.44 3.28
CA VAL A 491 19.10 11.44 4.15
C VAL A 491 18.18 10.24 4.28
N VAL A 492 18.68 9.07 3.89
CA VAL A 492 18.00 7.78 4.07
C VAL A 492 18.50 7.15 5.36
N TYR A 493 17.60 6.80 6.27
CA TYR A 493 17.89 6.14 7.54
C TYR A 493 17.55 4.66 7.48
N PHE A 494 18.52 3.79 7.78
CA PHE A 494 18.38 2.33 7.75
C PHE A 494 18.18 1.77 9.16
N ILE A 495 17.08 1.04 9.35
CA ILE A 495 16.62 0.56 10.65
C ILE A 495 16.76 -0.96 10.70
N ARG A 496 17.84 -1.42 11.35
CA ARG A 496 18.17 -2.85 11.49
C ARG A 496 17.16 -3.67 12.31
N GLN A 497 16.38 -3.01 13.17
CA GLN A 497 15.37 -3.68 14.01
C GLN A 497 14.02 -2.98 13.91
N ASN A 498 13.03 -3.70 13.38
CA ASN A 498 11.71 -3.16 13.07
C ASN A 498 10.71 -3.19 14.23
N ASN A 499 11.20 -2.98 15.46
CA ASN A 499 10.39 -2.93 16.68
C ASN A 499 9.86 -1.51 16.98
N HIS A 500 9.52 -0.73 15.95
CA HIS A 500 9.00 0.62 16.15
C HIS A 500 7.60 0.57 16.77
N THR A 501 7.53 0.92 18.04
CA THR A 501 6.28 0.99 18.81
C THR A 501 5.66 2.37 18.69
N ILE A 502 4.39 2.42 18.29
CA ILE A 502 3.57 3.61 18.28
C ILE A 502 2.67 3.53 19.51
N MET A 503 2.89 4.42 20.46
CA MET A 503 2.11 4.52 21.70
C MET A 503 1.55 5.94 21.84
N PRO A 504 0.39 6.13 22.46
CA PRO A 504 -0.17 7.47 22.72
C PRO A 504 0.83 8.41 23.42
N SER A 505 1.60 7.89 24.40
CA SER A 505 2.65 8.64 25.09
C SER A 505 3.80 9.06 24.17
N THR A 506 4.16 8.21 23.21
CA THR A 506 5.22 8.48 22.23
C THR A 506 4.78 9.51 21.21
N ILE A 507 3.50 9.49 20.83
CA ILE A 507 2.89 10.48 19.94
C ILE A 507 2.98 11.87 20.56
N LYS A 508 2.54 12.01 21.82
CA LYS A 508 2.66 13.26 22.58
C LYS A 508 4.10 13.70 22.76
N LYS A 509 5.00 12.77 23.15
CA LYS A 509 6.42 13.07 23.44
C LYS A 509 7.18 13.61 22.22
N PHE A 510 6.92 13.08 21.03
CA PHE A 510 7.66 13.45 19.81
C PHE A 510 6.87 14.35 18.87
N ASN A 511 5.74 14.90 19.32
CA ASN A 511 4.84 15.73 18.54
C ASN A 511 4.44 15.06 17.20
N TYR A 512 4.12 13.77 17.25
CA TYR A 512 3.55 13.05 16.12
C TYR A 512 2.04 13.29 16.03
N THR A 513 1.45 12.92 14.90
CA THR A 513 0.01 13.11 14.67
C THR A 513 -0.70 11.77 14.64
N GLU A 514 -1.77 11.64 15.42
CA GLU A 514 -2.77 10.59 15.27
C GLU A 514 -4.15 11.24 15.47
N SER A 515 -4.95 11.33 14.42
CA SER A 515 -6.19 12.10 14.43
C SER A 515 -7.19 11.61 13.40
N TRP A 516 -8.47 11.92 13.64
CA TRP A 516 -9.50 11.88 12.60
C TRP A 516 -9.51 13.22 11.87
N VAL A 517 -9.34 13.21 10.55
CA VAL A 517 -9.38 14.41 9.72
C VAL A 517 -10.59 14.35 8.79
N ASP A 518 -11.21 15.49 8.54
CA ASP A 518 -12.15 15.60 7.42
C ASP A 518 -11.34 15.56 6.12
N TYR A 519 -11.81 14.73 5.19
CA TYR A 519 -11.28 14.60 3.83
C TYR A 519 -12.39 14.95 2.85
#